data_AF-A0A5S3N2S9-F1
#
_entry.id   AF-A0A5S3N2S9-F1
#
_cell.length_a   1.000
_cell.length_b   1.000
_cell.length_c   1.000
_cell.angle_alpha   90.00
_cell.angle_beta   90.00
_cell.angle_gamma   90.00
#
_symmetry.space_group_name_H-M   'P 1'
#
loop_
_entity.id
_entity.type
_entity.pdbx_description
1 polymer ?
#
loop_
_entity_poly.entity_id
_entity_poly.type
_entity_poly.pdbx_seq_one_letter_code
_entity_poly.pdbx_strand_id
1 'polypeptide(L)'
;MNITTNIIYTLFKASILAVVIFWTLLLTEGFINELVLIGAIIPISLVCSLTILITIVPFYTIEQTTLSNDKIFKKYFPYYAIVAFGISAYYIISSNFDEFVCLFFITAFFTLIQSWVWICKMPAKN
;
A
#
# COMPACT_ATOMS: atom_id res chain seq x y z
N MET A 1 -11.14 -12.61 16.55
CA MET A 1 -9.74 -12.37 16.12
C MET A 1 -9.23 -11.07 16.75
N ASN A 2 -7.97 -10.99 17.18
CA ASN A 2 -7.42 -9.78 17.79
C ASN A 2 -7.05 -8.77 16.68
N ILE A 3 -7.33 -7.47 16.88
CA ILE A 3 -7.12 -6.42 15.87
C ILE A 3 -5.66 -6.42 15.38
N THR A 4 -4.72 -6.58 16.29
CA THR A 4 -3.28 -6.69 16.00
C THR A 4 -2.97 -7.85 15.05
N THR A 5 -3.59 -9.01 15.23
CA THR A 5 -3.40 -10.17 14.34
C THR A 5 -3.89 -9.87 12.92
N ASN A 6 -4.99 -9.13 12.79
CA ASN A 6 -5.55 -8.78 11.49
C ASN A 6 -4.69 -7.73 10.77
N ILE A 7 -4.13 -6.77 11.51
CA ILE A 7 -3.20 -5.77 10.99
C ILE A 7 -1.91 -6.46 10.50
N ILE A 8 -1.32 -7.33 11.31
CA ILE A 8 -0.12 -8.10 10.92
C ILE A 8 -0.38 -8.90 9.65
N TYR A 9 -1.52 -9.58 9.57
CA TYR A 9 -1.92 -10.33 8.38
C TYR A 9 -2.07 -9.44 7.14
N THR A 10 -2.56 -8.20 7.32
CA THR A 10 -2.66 -7.24 6.21
C THR A 10 -1.31 -6.72 5.78
N LEU A 11 -0.41 -6.42 6.71
CA LEU A 11 0.96 -6.02 6.38
C LEU A 11 1.67 -7.13 5.60
N PHE A 12 1.53 -8.37 6.03
CA PHE A 12 2.10 -9.51 5.30
C PHE A 12 1.53 -9.64 3.88
N LYS A 13 0.21 -9.49 3.70
CA LYS A 13 -0.41 -9.46 2.37
C LYS A 13 0.06 -8.28 1.52
N ALA A 14 0.20 -7.11 2.12
CA ALA A 14 0.66 -5.90 1.44
C ALA A 14 2.11 -6.06 0.99
N SER A 15 2.98 -6.63 1.82
CA SER A 15 4.35 -6.99 1.45
C SER A 15 4.37 -7.92 0.24
N ILE A 16 3.63 -9.03 0.29
CA ILE A 16 3.59 -9.99 -0.84
C ILE A 16 3.07 -9.30 -2.11
N LEU A 17 2.00 -8.51 -2.01
CA LEU A 17 1.43 -7.81 -3.16
C LEU A 17 2.41 -6.80 -3.76
N ALA A 18 3.10 -6.02 -2.93
CA ALA A 18 4.11 -5.07 -3.39
C ALA A 18 5.21 -5.79 -4.17
N VAL A 19 5.71 -6.91 -3.63
CA VAL A 19 6.73 -7.72 -4.33
C VAL A 19 6.19 -8.23 -5.67
N VAL A 20 4.98 -8.80 -5.69
CA VAL A 20 4.38 -9.36 -6.91
C VAL A 20 4.16 -8.29 -7.99
N ILE A 21 3.57 -7.14 -7.63
CA ILE A 21 3.33 -6.05 -8.58
C ILE A 21 4.67 -5.52 -9.11
N PHE A 22 5.63 -5.26 -8.21
CA PHE A 22 6.93 -4.74 -8.60
C PHE A 22 7.65 -5.66 -9.58
N TRP A 23 7.70 -6.96 -9.30
CA TRP A 23 8.30 -7.95 -10.20
C TRP A 23 7.55 -8.09 -11.52
N THR A 24 6.22 -8.04 -11.51
CA THR A 24 5.42 -8.15 -12.74
C THR A 24 5.71 -6.99 -13.69
N LEU A 25 5.75 -5.77 -13.15
CA LEU A 25 6.07 -4.59 -13.94
C LEU A 25 7.54 -4.62 -14.40
N LEU A 26 8.45 -5.04 -13.52
CA LEU A 26 9.86 -5.16 -13.86
C LEU A 26 10.13 -6.11 -15.04
N LEU A 27 9.53 -7.29 -15.02
CA LEU A 27 9.65 -8.29 -16.09
C LEU A 27 9.12 -7.75 -17.43
N THR A 28 8.16 -6.82 -17.37
CA THR A 28 7.59 -6.18 -18.56
C THR A 28 8.55 -5.15 -19.16
N GLU A 29 9.28 -4.40 -18.33
CA GLU A 29 10.22 -3.35 -18.75
C GLU A 29 11.60 -3.89 -19.16
N GLY A 30 11.87 -5.18 -18.99
CA GLY A 30 13.11 -5.82 -19.48
C GLY A 30 14.39 -5.42 -18.74
N PHE A 31 14.29 -4.95 -17.49
CA PHE A 31 15.46 -4.58 -16.67
C PHE A 31 16.37 -5.78 -16.36
N ILE A 32 17.66 -5.67 -16.71
CA ILE A 32 18.65 -6.78 -16.69
C ILE A 32 19.56 -6.74 -15.44
N ASN A 33 19.54 -5.67 -14.64
CA ASN A 33 20.39 -5.55 -13.45
C ASN A 33 19.75 -6.18 -12.20
N GLU A 34 19.67 -7.51 -12.19
CA GLU A 34 19.00 -8.34 -11.17
C GLU A 34 19.48 -8.06 -9.72
N LEU A 35 20.76 -7.72 -9.52
CA LEU A 35 21.36 -7.50 -8.19
C LEU A 35 20.89 -6.22 -7.48
N VAL A 36 20.72 -5.12 -8.21
CA VAL A 36 20.20 -3.86 -7.65
C VAL A 36 18.70 -3.98 -7.36
N LEU A 37 18.01 -4.82 -8.13
CA LEU A 37 16.57 -4.99 -8.12
C LEU A 37 16.06 -5.93 -7.02
N ILE A 38 16.77 -7.02 -6.73
CA ILE A 38 16.49 -7.85 -5.55
C ILE A 38 16.65 -7.02 -4.27
N GLY A 39 17.62 -6.09 -4.25
CA GLY A 39 17.80 -5.13 -3.17
C GLY A 39 16.61 -4.19 -2.96
N ALA A 40 15.88 -3.83 -4.03
CA ALA A 40 14.74 -2.90 -3.98
C ALA A 40 13.44 -3.50 -3.39
N ILE A 41 13.36 -4.84 -3.30
CA ILE A 41 12.23 -5.57 -2.69
C ILE A 41 12.05 -5.20 -1.21
N ILE A 42 13.16 -5.10 -0.47
CA ILE A 42 13.14 -4.81 0.97
C ILE A 42 12.66 -3.37 1.23
N PRO A 43 13.22 -2.34 0.56
CA PRO A 43 12.72 -0.96 0.66
C PRO A 43 11.24 -0.83 0.35
N ILE A 44 10.73 -1.43 -0.75
CA ILE A 44 9.35 -1.18 -1.16
C ILE A 44 8.33 -1.81 -0.20
N SER A 45 8.59 -3.04 0.24
CA SER A 45 7.76 -3.72 1.24
C SER A 45 7.77 -2.98 2.57
N LEU A 46 8.94 -2.49 3.00
CA LEU A 46 9.10 -1.75 4.26
C LEU A 46 8.42 -0.38 4.20
N VAL A 47 8.58 0.38 3.10
CA VAL A 47 7.92 1.67 2.91
C VAL A 47 6.41 1.53 2.86
N CYS A 48 5.88 0.55 2.13
CA CYS A 48 4.44 0.29 2.10
C CYS A 48 3.92 -0.07 3.50
N SER A 49 4.62 -0.93 4.23
CA SER A 49 4.24 -1.35 5.57
C SER A 49 4.24 -0.20 6.57
N LEU A 50 5.29 0.63 6.57
CA LEU A 50 5.37 1.83 7.41
C LEU A 50 4.26 2.82 7.08
N THR A 51 3.99 3.03 5.79
CA THR A 51 2.93 3.93 5.36
C THR A 51 1.57 3.43 5.84
N ILE A 52 1.28 2.13 5.75
CA ILE A 52 0.04 1.54 6.29
C ILE A 52 -0.06 1.76 7.81
N LEU A 53 1.02 1.51 8.54
CA LEU A 53 1.08 1.68 10.00
C LEU A 53 0.87 3.13 10.44
N ILE A 54 1.38 4.11 9.69
CA ILE A 54 1.30 5.53 10.06
C ILE A 54 0.00 6.17 9.56
N THR A 55 -0.52 5.75 8.40
CA THR A 55 -1.61 6.47 7.70
C THR A 55 -2.94 5.74 7.68
N ILE A 56 -2.99 4.41 7.80
CA ILE A 56 -4.24 3.64 7.71
C ILE A 56 -4.64 3.13 9.09
N VAL A 57 -3.70 2.47 9.77
CA VAL A 57 -3.93 1.83 11.08
C VAL A 57 -4.44 2.78 12.15
N PRO A 58 -3.89 4.00 12.37
CA PRO A 58 -4.39 4.88 13.42
C PRO A 58 -5.82 5.34 13.15
N PHE A 59 -6.14 5.75 11.91
CA PHE A 59 -7.51 6.14 11.55
C PHE A 59 -8.50 5.00 11.72
N TYR A 60 -8.12 3.79 11.28
CA TYR A 60 -8.95 2.60 11.45
C TYR A 60 -9.15 2.24 12.92
N THR A 61 -8.08 2.27 13.74
CA THR A 61 -8.12 1.85 15.14
C THR A 61 -8.94 2.81 16.02
N ILE A 62 -8.91 4.10 15.72
CA ILE A 62 -9.71 5.11 16.42
C ILE A 62 -11.19 4.92 16.09
N GLU A 63 -11.53 4.85 14.80
CA GLU A 63 -12.92 4.90 14.32
C GLU A 63 -13.66 3.55 14.38
N GLN A 64 -12.96 2.41 14.42
CA GLN A 64 -13.60 1.09 14.56
C GLN A 64 -14.37 0.92 15.88
N THR A 65 -14.14 1.80 16.86
CA THR A 65 -14.86 1.79 18.15
C THR A 65 -16.24 2.43 18.05
N THR A 66 -16.45 3.30 17.05
CA THR A 66 -17.65 4.14 16.88
C THR A 66 -18.41 3.82 15.59
N LEU A 67 -17.71 3.37 14.55
CA LEU A 67 -18.24 3.18 13.20
C LEU A 67 -18.00 1.75 12.70
N SER A 68 -18.95 1.24 11.91
CA SER A 68 -18.79 0.01 11.15
C SER A 68 -17.76 0.18 10.03
N ASN A 69 -17.03 -0.87 9.69
CA ASN A 69 -15.98 -0.85 8.66
C ASN A 69 -16.42 -0.28 7.30
N ASP A 70 -17.65 -0.53 6.85
CA ASP A 70 -18.19 0.04 5.60
C ASP A 70 -18.29 1.57 5.64
N LYS A 71 -18.69 2.13 6.79
CA LYS A 71 -18.77 3.58 7.01
C LYS A 71 -17.38 4.21 7.05
N ILE A 72 -16.41 3.55 7.69
CA ILE A 72 -15.01 4.00 7.74
C ILE A 72 -14.43 4.03 6.33
N PHE A 73 -14.63 2.95 5.56
CA PHE A 73 -14.17 2.86 4.18
C PHE A 73 -14.76 3.98 3.33
N LYS A 74 -16.08 4.13 3.29
CA LYS A 74 -16.76 5.18 2.49
C LYS A 74 -16.33 6.60 2.89
N LYS A 75 -16.03 6.83 4.17
CA LYS A 75 -15.64 8.14 4.68
C LYS A 75 -14.19 8.49 4.34
N TYR A 76 -13.23 7.58 4.54
CA TYR A 76 -11.79 7.91 4.48
C TYR A 76 -11.09 7.45 3.20
N PHE A 77 -11.53 6.33 2.61
CA PHE A 77 -10.87 5.76 1.44
C PHE A 77 -10.81 6.73 0.23
N PRO A 78 -11.89 7.45 -0.14
CA PRO A 78 -11.83 8.34 -1.30
C PRO A 78 -10.80 9.46 -1.16
N TYR A 79 -10.74 10.10 0.03
CA TYR A 79 -9.76 11.14 0.30
C TYR A 79 -8.33 10.58 0.32
N TYR A 80 -8.14 9.42 0.95
CA TYR A 80 -6.86 8.74 0.94
C TYR A 80 -6.40 8.41 -0.48
N ALA A 81 -7.30 7.88 -1.32
CA ALA A 81 -6.98 7.50 -2.69
C ALA A 81 -6.58 8.70 -3.55
N ILE A 82 -7.27 9.84 -3.41
CA ILE A 82 -6.92 11.08 -4.11
C ILE A 82 -5.55 11.58 -3.67
N VAL A 83 -5.28 11.61 -2.36
CA VAL A 83 -3.99 12.06 -1.83
C VAL A 83 -2.85 11.14 -2.26
N ALA A 84 -3.03 9.82 -2.14
CA ALA A 84 -2.05 8.84 -2.56
C ALA A 84 -1.75 8.93 -4.07
N PHE A 85 -2.80 9.07 -4.89
CA PHE A 85 -2.64 9.28 -6.33
C PHE A 85 -1.88 10.57 -6.64
N GLY A 86 -2.24 11.69 -6.00
CA GLY A 86 -1.59 12.98 -6.19
C GLY A 86 -0.10 12.96 -5.80
N ILE A 87 0.24 12.32 -4.68
CA ILE A 87 1.62 12.15 -4.24
C ILE A 87 2.41 11.29 -5.24
N SER A 88 1.87 10.12 -5.62
CA SER A 88 2.53 9.26 -6.61
C SER A 88 2.73 9.97 -7.95
N ALA A 89 1.72 10.67 -8.45
CA ALA A 89 1.81 11.43 -9.69
C ALA A 89 2.84 12.56 -9.60
N TYR A 90 2.86 13.31 -8.49
CA TYR A 90 3.82 14.40 -8.27
C TYR A 90 5.27 13.90 -8.34
N TYR A 91 5.59 12.79 -7.66
CA TYR A 91 6.95 12.26 -7.67
C TYR A 91 7.37 11.70 -9.03
N ILE A 92 6.46 11.03 -9.74
CA ILE A 92 6.70 10.53 -11.11
C ILE A 92 6.99 11.68 -12.07
N ILE A 93 6.19 12.75 -12.01
CA ILE A 93 6.39 13.92 -12.88
C ILE A 93 7.69 14.63 -12.52
N SER A 94 7.96 14.81 -11.22
CA SER A 94 9.16 15.51 -10.74
C SER A 94 10.45 14.74 -11.04
N SER A 95 10.39 13.42 -11.19
CA SER A 95 11.52 12.59 -11.61
C SER A 95 11.70 12.51 -13.13
N ASN A 96 10.94 13.29 -13.91
CA ASN A 96 10.90 13.20 -15.37
C ASN A 96 10.60 11.78 -15.88
N PHE A 97 9.67 11.08 -15.21
CA PHE A 97 9.30 9.71 -15.57
C PHE A 97 10.46 8.70 -15.53
N ASP A 98 11.42 8.90 -14.62
CA ASP A 98 12.42 7.87 -14.31
C ASP A 98 11.74 6.50 -14.07
N GLU A 99 12.22 5.48 -14.78
CA GLU A 99 11.59 4.16 -14.84
C GLU A 99 11.50 3.50 -13.45
N PHE A 100 12.56 3.59 -12.64
CA PHE A 100 12.57 3.03 -11.29
C PHE A 100 11.58 3.77 -10.38
N VAL A 101 11.55 5.10 -10.46
CA VAL A 101 10.59 5.92 -9.70
C VAL A 101 9.15 5.58 -10.12
N CYS A 102 8.88 5.41 -11.41
CA CYS A 102 7.57 5.00 -11.92
C CYS A 102 7.14 3.66 -11.32
N LEU A 103 7.98 2.63 -11.45
CA LEU A 103 7.74 1.30 -10.91
C LEU A 103 7.46 1.33 -9.41
N PHE A 104 8.25 2.11 -8.67
CA PHE A 104 8.11 2.26 -7.22
C PHE A 104 6.76 2.89 -6.84
N PHE A 105 6.42 4.05 -7.41
CA PHE A 105 5.20 4.78 -7.01
C PHE A 105 3.91 4.15 -7.54
N ILE A 106 3.95 3.47 -8.70
CA ILE A 106 2.83 2.66 -9.19
C ILE A 106 2.57 1.51 -8.23
N THR A 107 3.62 0.76 -7.87
CA THR A 107 3.51 -0.37 -6.94
C THR A 107 3.03 0.08 -5.57
N ALA A 108 3.59 1.17 -5.03
CA ALA A 108 3.19 1.74 -3.76
C ALA A 108 1.71 2.14 -3.76
N PHE A 109 1.26 2.86 -4.80
CA PHE A 109 -0.13 3.27 -4.93
C PHE A 109 -1.10 2.07 -4.88
N PHE A 110 -0.91 1.09 -5.76
CA PHE A 110 -1.82 -0.06 -5.80
C PHE A 110 -1.78 -0.88 -4.51
N THR A 111 -0.61 -1.03 -3.88
CA THR A 111 -0.47 -1.74 -2.61
C THR A 111 -1.23 -1.03 -1.49
N LEU A 112 -1.14 0.30 -1.40
CA LEU A 112 -1.81 1.09 -0.37
C LEU A 112 -3.33 1.08 -0.54
N ILE A 113 -3.83 1.22 -1.78
CA ILE A 113 -5.25 1.13 -2.10
C ILE A 113 -5.82 -0.24 -1.72
N GLN A 114 -5.12 -1.31 -2.09
CA GLN A 114 -5.56 -2.66 -1.76
C GLN A 114 -5.49 -2.95 -0.25
N SER A 115 -4.52 -2.37 0.46
CA SER A 115 -4.41 -2.51 1.92
C SER A 115 -5.60 -1.91 2.65
N TRP A 116 -6.12 -0.76 2.19
CA TRP A 116 -7.37 -0.20 2.71
C TRP A 116 -8.56 -1.15 2.56
N VAL A 117 -8.69 -1.76 1.39
CA VAL A 117 -9.77 -2.73 1.12
C VAL A 117 -9.66 -3.92 2.07
N TRP A 118 -8.45 -4.43 2.32
CA TRP A 118 -8.25 -5.54 3.25
C TRP A 118 -8.53 -5.17 4.70
N ILE A 119 -8.13 -3.98 5.15
CA ILE A 119 -8.41 -3.49 6.51
C ILE A 119 -9.91 -3.33 6.72
N CYS A 120 -10.64 -2.73 5.77
CA CYS A 120 -12.06 -2.50 5.94
C CYS A 120 -12.95 -3.72 5.62
N LYS A 121 -12.47 -4.72 4.87
CA LYS A 121 -13.19 -6.00 4.69
C LYS A 121 -13.04 -6.97 5.86
N MET A 122 -12.30 -6.61 6.91
CA MET A 122 -12.19 -7.46 8.09
C MET A 122 -13.58 -7.67 8.71
N PRO A 123 -13.93 -8.91 9.10
CA PRO A 123 -15.16 -9.14 9.82
C PRO A 123 -15.11 -8.34 11.12
N ALA A 124 -16.11 -7.48 11.34
CA ALA A 124 -16.31 -6.83 12.62
C ALA A 124 -16.44 -7.92 13.68
N LYS A 125 -15.82 -7.70 14.85
CA LYS A 125 -16.08 -8.53 16.03
C LYS A 125 -17.57 -8.35 16.35
N ASN A 126 -18.39 -9.32 15.95
CA ASN A 126 -19.74 -9.48 16.49
C ASN A 126 -19.61 -9.93 17.95
#